data_AF-A0A423IG49-F1
#
_entry.id   AF-A0A423IG49-F1
#
_cell.length_a   1.000
_cell.length_b   1.000
_cell.length_c   1.000
_cell.angle_alpha   90.00
_cell.angle_beta   90.00
_cell.angle_gamma   90.00
#
_symmetry.space_group_name_H-M   'P 1'
#
loop_
_entity.id
_entity.type
_entity.pdbx_description
1 polymer ?
#
loop_
_entity_poly.entity_id
_entity_poly.type
_entity_poly.pdbx_seq_one_letter_code
_entity_poly.pdbx_strand_id
1 'polypeptide(L)' 'MVSQRLAVPDPSTYRFAVFCCSFKMDLSSTPDHASALFADEAMARRYGAWMWPSTFEVIDRFTPLEATD' A
#
# COMPACT_ATOMS: atom_id res chain seq x y z
N MET A 1 0.25 17.05 -22.24
CA MET A 1 -0.07 15.92 -23.14
C MET A 1 -0.35 14.71 -22.29
N VAL A 2 -1.60 14.26 -22.23
CA VAL A 2 -1.92 12.96 -21.61
C VAL A 2 -1.46 11.90 -22.60
N SER A 3 -0.43 11.14 -22.22
CA SER A 3 0.11 10.07 -23.04
C SER A 3 -1.02 9.11 -23.41
N GLN A 4 -1.46 9.09 -24.68
CA GLN A 4 -2.54 8.22 -25.21
C GLN A 4 -2.30 6.71 -25.01
N ARG A 5 -1.15 6.34 -24.44
CA ARG A 5 -0.73 4.97 -24.14
C ARG A 5 -0.92 4.60 -22.67
N LEU A 6 -1.28 5.56 -21.80
CA LEU A 6 -1.54 5.32 -20.39
C LEU A 6 -3.04 5.16 -20.20
N ALA A 7 -3.46 4.01 -19.64
CA ALA A 7 -4.82 3.83 -19.20
C ALA A 7 -5.14 4.83 -18.08
N VAL A 8 -6.40 5.28 -18.01
CA VAL A 8 -6.88 6.06 -16.87
C VAL A 8 -6.80 5.14 -15.64
N PRO A 9 -6.06 5.52 -14.58
CA PRO A 9 -5.92 4.68 -13.41
C PRO A 9 -7.26 4.65 -12.65
N ASP A 10 -7.93 3.50 -12.66
CA ASP A 10 -9.13 3.28 -11.86
C ASP A 10 -8.73 2.93 -10.41
N PRO A 11 -9.11 3.73 -9.40
CA PRO A 11 -8.81 3.46 -8.00
C PRO A 11 -9.28 2.09 -7.49
N SER A 12 -10.28 1.48 -8.17
CA SER A 12 -10.79 0.15 -7.84
C SER A 12 -9.81 -0.97 -8.23
N THR A 13 -8.94 -0.73 -9.22
CA THR A 13 -7.95 -1.71 -9.70
C THR A 13 -6.81 -1.90 -8.69
N TYR A 14 -6.57 -0.92 -7.82
CA TYR A 14 -5.46 -0.96 -6.86
C TYR A 14 -5.90 -1.47 -5.49
N ARG A 15 -5.99 -2.79 -5.39
CA ARG A 15 -6.44 -3.55 -4.21
C ARG A 15 -5.49 -3.47 -3.02
N PHE A 16 -4.18 -3.49 -3.26
CA PHE A 16 -3.19 -3.60 -2.19
C PHE A 16 -2.60 -2.25 -1.87
N ALA A 17 -2.55 -1.90 -0.59
CA ALA A 17 -1.95 -0.68 -0.07
C ALA A 17 -0.69 -1.03 0.73
N VAL A 18 0.42 -0.36 0.42
CA VAL A 18 1.67 -0.49 1.17
C VAL A 18 1.76 0.64 2.18
N PHE A 19 1.94 0.29 3.44
CA PHE A 19 2.20 1.22 4.54
C PHE A 19 3.67 1.10 4.95
N CYS A 20 4.31 2.24 5.22
CA CYS A 20 5.71 2.29 5.63
C CYS A 20 5.93 2.06 7.13
N CYS A 21 4.86 1.81 7.90
CA CYS A 21 4.88 1.54 9.35
C CYS A 21 5.94 2.36 10.11
N SER A 22 6.09 3.63 9.76
CA SER A 22 7.11 4.52 10.33
C SER A 22 6.85 4.77 11.81
N PHE A 23 5.58 4.62 12.22
CA PHE A 23 5.16 4.60 13.62
C PHE A 23 5.88 3.51 14.43
N LYS A 24 6.26 2.36 13.84
CA LYS A 24 6.98 1.28 14.54
C LYS A 24 8.41 1.67 14.93
N MET A 25 8.95 2.73 14.32
CA MET A 25 10.26 3.28 14.64
C MET A 25 10.17 4.54 15.52
N ASP A 26 8.99 4.88 16.04
CA ASP A 26 8.74 6.11 16.83
C ASP A 26 8.99 7.42 16.05
N LEU A 27 9.02 7.36 14.71
CA LEU A 27 9.29 8.53 13.86
C LEU A 27 8.05 9.40 13.59
N SER A 28 6.85 8.92 13.88
CA SER A 28 5.59 9.61 13.58
C SER A 28 4.48 9.20 14.54
N SER A 29 3.68 10.17 15.01
CA SER A 29 2.51 9.94 15.88
C SER A 29 1.17 9.94 15.12
N THR A 30 1.17 10.15 13.80
CA THR A 30 -0.05 10.11 12.99
C THR A 30 -0.25 8.72 12.38
N PRO A 31 -1.50 8.26 12.18
CA PRO A 31 -1.75 7.05 11.40
C PRO A 31 -1.02 7.13 10.06
N ASP A 32 -0.20 6.13 9.74
CA ASP A 32 0.52 6.11 8.47
C ASP A 32 -0.51 6.04 7.33
N HIS A 33 -0.40 6.94 6.36
CA HIS A 33 -1.16 6.83 5.12
C HIS A 33 -0.53 5.77 4.22
N ALA A 34 -1.33 5.18 3.33
CA ALA A 34 -0.82 4.28 2.32
C ALA A 34 0.19 5.03 1.45
N SER A 35 1.45 4.59 1.48
CA SER A 35 2.55 5.19 0.72
C SER A 35 2.43 4.87 -0.77
N ALA A 36 1.88 3.71 -1.11
CA ALA A 36 1.67 3.28 -2.50
C ALA A 36 0.50 2.29 -2.62
N LEU A 37 -0.15 2.31 -3.79
CA LEU A 37 -1.25 1.41 -4.13
C LEU A 37 -0.84 0.52 -5.33
N PHE A 38 -1.18 -0.77 -5.24
CA PHE A 38 -0.82 -1.78 -6.22
C PHE A 38 -2.03 -2.64 -6.56
N ALA A 39 -2.11 -3.07 -7.82
CA ALA A 39 -3.09 -4.05 -8.26
C ALA A 39 -2.70 -5.49 -7.84
N ASP A 40 -1.39 -5.74 -7.69
CA ASP A 40 -0.82 -7.06 -7.41
C ASP A 40 -0.08 -7.07 -6.06
N GLU A 41 -0.34 -8.11 -5.25
CA GLU A 41 0.23 -8.25 -3.91
C GLU A 41 1.74 -8.52 -3.94
N ALA A 42 2.21 -9.35 -4.87
CA ALA A 42 3.62 -9.70 -4.94
C ALA A 42 4.46 -8.47 -5.31
N MET A 43 3.93 -7.61 -6.20
CA MET A 43 4.55 -6.32 -6.52
C MET A 43 4.55 -5.36 -5.34
N ALA A 44 3.42 -5.27 -4.60
CA ALA A 44 3.33 -4.48 -3.38
C ALA A 44 4.37 -4.91 -2.33
N ARG A 45 4.50 -6.22 -2.12
CA ARG A 45 5.47 -6.80 -1.17
C ARG A 45 6.91 -6.56 -1.60
N ARG A 46 7.23 -6.73 -2.88
CA ARG A 46 8.57 -6.43 -3.41
C ARG A 46 8.94 -4.96 -3.24
N TYR A 47 8.00 -4.06 -3.53
CA TYR A 47 8.21 -2.63 -3.36
C TYR A 47 8.42 -2.27 -1.88
N GLY A 48 7.56 -2.79 -1.00
CA GLY A 48 7.68 -2.60 0.45
C GLY A 48 9.01 -3.12 0.99
N ALA A 49 9.40 -4.34 0.65
CA ALA A 49 10.67 -4.94 1.07
C ALA A 49 11.90 -4.19 0.52
N TRP A 50 11.81 -3.61 -0.67
CA TRP A 50 12.90 -2.82 -1.24
C TRP A 50 13.07 -1.47 -0.54
N MET A 51 11.97 -0.78 -0.21
CA MET A 51 12.05 0.50 0.48
C MET A 51 12.29 0.36 1.99
N TRP A 52 11.70 -0.65 2.62
CA TRP A 52 11.69 -0.86 4.07
C TRP A 52 11.85 -2.35 4.36
N PRO A 53 13.07 -2.89 4.40
CA PRO A 53 13.31 -4.34 4.46
C PRO A 53 12.63 -5.07 5.62
N SER A 54 12.35 -4.36 6.72
CA SER A 54 11.82 -4.91 7.97
C SER A 54 10.52 -4.25 8.46
N THR A 55 10.08 -3.17 7.82
CA THR A 55 9.06 -2.26 8.36
C THR A 55 8.11 -1.80 7.26
N PHE A 56 7.39 -2.74 6.67
CA PHE A 56 6.27 -2.45 5.79
C PHE A 56 5.12 -3.42 6.02
N GLU A 57 3.91 -2.96 5.75
CA GLU A 57 2.72 -3.80 5.72
C GLU A 57 2.00 -3.63 4.39
N VAL A 58 1.49 -4.73 3.85
CA VAL A 58 0.66 -4.75 2.66
C VAL A 58 -0.74 -5.13 3.08
N ILE A 59 -1.67 -4.19 2.96
CA ILE A 59 -3.07 -4.37 3.33
C ILE A 59 -3.91 -4.52 2.07
N ASP A 60 -4.74 -5.54 2.05
CA ASP A 60 -5.78 -5.70 1.05
C ASP A 60 -6.98 -4.81 1.41
N ARG A 61 -7.28 -3.82 0.56
CA ARG A 61 -8.38 -2.86 0.76
C ARG A 61 -9.77 -3.47 0.59
N PHE A 62 -9.88 -4.64 -0.04
CA PHE A 62 -11.16 -5.30 -0.32
C PHE A 62 -11.42 -6.52 0.54
N THR A 63 -10.41 -7.01 1.26
CA THR A 63 -10.64 -7.99 2.32
C THR A 63 -11.33 -7.25 3.48
N PRO A 64 -12.56 -7.63 3.85
CA PRO A 64 -13.18 -7.09 5.05
C PRO A 64 -12.26 -7.40 6.22
N LEU A 65 -11.87 -6.37 6.97
CA LEU A 65 -11.31 -6.58 8.29
C LEU A 65 -12.41 -7.33 9.04
N GLU A 66 -12.24 -8.64 9.26
CA GLU A 66 -13.11 -9.38 10.17
C GLU A 66 -13.01 -8.63 11.50
N ALA A 67 -14.05 -7.86 11.80
CA ALA A 67 -14.26 -7.21 13.08
C ALA A 67 -14.40 -8.35 14.09
N THR A 68 -13.28 -8.72 14.68
CA THR A 68 -13.29 -9.56 15.86
C THR A 68 -13.73 -8.65 17.00
N ASP A 69 -14.99 -8.85 17.39
CA ASP A 69 -15.66 -8.34 18.59
C ASP A 69 -14.83 -8.59 19.86
#